data_AF-A0A9P8QLI4-F1
#
_entry.id   AF-A0A9P8QLI4-F1
#
_cell.length_a   1.000
_cell.length_b   1.000
_cell.length_c   1.000
_cell.angle_alpha   90.00
_cell.angle_beta   90.00
_cell.angle_gamma   90.00
#
_symmetry.space_group_name_H-M   'P 1'
#
loop_
_entity.id
_entity.type
_entity.pdbx_description
1 polymer ?
#
loop_
_entity_poly.entity_id
_entity_poly.type
_entity_poly.pdbx_seq_one_letter_code
_entity_poly.pdbx_strand_id
1 'polypeptide(L)'
;MKLDTRAMRHLASEDWRVLTAVEMGSKNHEIVPTPLIEKLARLRGGASGVHKSISALAKVGLIARVKEAKYDGYRLTYGGLDYLALHTHASRKDVYSVGNRIGVGKESDIMVVADHSGKQCVLKIHRLGRISFRTVKSNRDYLKNRNAQSWMYLSRLAAMKEYAFMNALHEEGFPVPLPLAQSRHTIVMSLVDAFPLRQISQVPDPASLYADLISLVLRLASHGLIHGDYNEFNILIKEVKSTSDDGKESTKLEPVIIDFPQMVSMEHVNAEMYFDRDVNCIKRFFSRRFHFTPTQPGPFFNDTKKTVGKGGLKRLDAAVEASGFTKKMLKDLEAAIKEKETVKEGQDGVPDDDDDDEDEDDEDDEDDDENSQGDQDESSDEEGYGEGEGADGRHEALLSDGLSRGLLNDEPAIDKVNNEMTRLEV
;
A
#
# COMPACT_ATOMS: atom_id res chain seq x y z
N MET A 1 11.42 5.55 -5.97
CA MET A 1 11.03 6.76 -5.20
C MET A 1 11.06 6.40 -3.72
N LYS A 2 11.91 7.09 -2.94
CA LYS A 2 12.04 6.97 -1.48
C LYS A 2 11.13 8.00 -0.84
N LEU A 3 10.55 7.69 0.32
CA LEU A 3 9.80 8.69 1.08
C LEU A 3 10.79 9.69 1.70
N ASP A 4 10.57 10.98 1.48
CA ASP A 4 11.27 12.07 2.16
C ASP A 4 10.25 12.93 2.92
N THR A 5 10.37 13.01 4.24
CA THR A 5 9.44 13.74 5.12
C THR A 5 9.97 15.11 5.55
N ARG A 6 11.14 15.56 5.07
CA ARG A 6 11.77 16.83 5.50
C ARG A 6 10.86 18.03 5.26
N ALA A 7 10.23 18.12 4.08
CA ALA A 7 9.37 19.23 3.71
C ALA A 7 8.05 19.28 4.50
N MET A 8 7.64 18.19 5.15
CA MET A 8 6.33 18.06 5.81
C MET A 8 6.13 19.11 6.91
N ARG A 9 7.19 19.48 7.62
CA ARG A 9 7.18 20.49 8.70
C ARG A 9 7.07 21.92 8.19
N HIS A 10 7.33 22.14 6.90
CA HIS A 10 7.33 23.47 6.28
C HIS A 10 6.01 23.79 5.58
N LEU A 11 5.09 22.83 5.46
CA LEU A 11 3.77 23.03 4.86
C LEU A 11 2.82 23.74 5.81
N ALA A 12 2.25 24.86 5.37
CA ALA A 12 1.23 25.59 6.09
C ALA A 12 -0.13 24.90 6.00
N SER A 13 -1.08 25.32 6.85
CA SER A 13 -2.46 24.78 6.83
C SER A 13 -3.16 24.95 5.47
N GLU A 14 -2.83 26.01 4.74
CA GLU A 14 -3.38 26.27 3.40
C GLU A 14 -2.81 25.30 2.35
N ASP A 15 -1.53 24.95 2.45
CA ASP A 15 -0.88 23.97 1.57
C ASP A 15 -1.56 22.60 1.68
N TRP A 16 -1.87 22.16 2.91
CA TRP A 16 -2.60 20.92 3.16
C TRP A 16 -4.00 20.92 2.54
N ARG A 17 -4.71 22.06 2.62
CA ARG A 17 -6.03 22.22 1.98
C ARG A 17 -5.95 22.15 0.47
N VAL A 18 -4.95 22.80 -0.14
CA VAL A 18 -4.74 22.78 -1.59
C VAL A 18 -4.31 21.39 -2.06
N LEU A 19 -3.43 20.70 -1.33
CA LEU A 19 -3.04 19.33 -1.65
C LEU A 19 -4.23 18.36 -1.58
N THR A 20 -5.10 18.53 -0.57
CA THR A 20 -6.35 17.77 -0.44
C THR A 20 -7.32 18.08 -1.58
N ALA A 21 -7.41 19.34 -2.01
CA ALA A 21 -8.23 19.74 -3.15
C ALA A 21 -7.75 19.10 -4.46
N VAL A 22 -6.43 18.99 -4.67
CA VAL A 22 -5.84 18.26 -5.80
C VAL A 22 -6.20 16.78 -5.73
N GLU A 23 -6.10 16.14 -4.56
CA GLU A 23 -6.53 14.75 -4.40
C GLU A 23 -8.02 14.57 -4.74
N MET A 24 -8.89 15.43 -4.22
CA MET A 24 -10.33 15.37 -4.51
C MET A 24 -10.64 15.54 -6.00
N GLY A 25 -9.99 16.51 -6.66
CA GLY A 25 -10.10 16.72 -8.10
C GLY A 25 -9.59 15.52 -8.91
N SER A 26 -8.56 14.86 -8.39
CA SER A 26 -7.96 13.65 -8.96
C SER A 26 -8.82 12.39 -8.79
N LYS A 27 -10.08 12.49 -8.37
CA LYS A 27 -11.03 11.36 -8.50
C LYS A 27 -11.54 11.24 -9.92
N ASN A 28 -11.73 12.36 -10.60
CA ASN A 28 -12.39 12.42 -11.92
C ASN A 28 -11.48 12.99 -13.02
N HIS A 29 -10.34 13.60 -12.67
CA HIS A 29 -9.42 14.21 -13.62
C HIS A 29 -8.00 13.71 -13.37
N GLU A 30 -7.30 13.28 -14.42
CA GLU A 30 -5.88 12.93 -14.30
C GLU A 30 -5.00 14.15 -14.05
N ILE A 31 -5.35 15.25 -14.71
CA ILE A 31 -4.74 16.56 -14.52
C ILE A 31 -5.86 17.44 -13.96
N VAL A 32 -5.71 17.91 -12.73
CA VAL A 32 -6.74 18.73 -12.08
C VAL A 32 -6.58 20.17 -12.55
N PRO A 33 -7.58 20.77 -13.24
CA PRO A 33 -7.49 22.16 -13.69
C PRO A 33 -7.30 23.12 -12.53
N THR A 34 -6.47 24.14 -12.69
CA THR A 34 -6.23 25.16 -11.65
C THR A 34 -7.51 25.80 -11.10
N PRO A 35 -8.50 26.20 -11.94
CA PRO A 35 -9.78 26.73 -11.43
C PRO A 35 -10.58 25.73 -10.59
N LEU A 36 -10.43 24.42 -10.87
CA LEU A 36 -11.07 23.38 -10.07
C LEU A 36 -10.38 23.25 -8.69
N ILE A 37 -9.05 23.36 -8.63
CA ILE A 37 -8.30 23.36 -7.37
C ILE A 37 -8.75 24.54 -6.50
N GLU A 38 -8.88 25.74 -7.07
CA GLU A 38 -9.36 26.92 -6.36
C GLU A 38 -10.77 26.73 -5.77
N LYS A 39 -11.69 26.21 -6.61
CA LYS A 39 -13.07 25.94 -6.20
C LYS A 39 -13.18 24.91 -5.09
N LEU A 40 -12.31 23.90 -5.08
CA LEU A 40 -12.27 22.84 -4.08
C LEU A 40 -11.57 23.29 -2.79
N ALA A 41 -10.46 24.01 -2.88
CA ALA A 41 -9.68 24.45 -1.72
C ALA A 41 -10.39 25.53 -0.89
N ARG A 42 -11.20 26.40 -1.53
CA ARG A 42 -12.02 27.44 -0.88
C ARG A 42 -11.24 28.27 0.16
N LEU A 43 -10.02 28.68 -0.18
CA LEU A 43 -9.19 29.50 0.70
C LEU A 43 -9.75 30.92 0.84
N ARG A 44 -9.63 31.51 2.04
CA ARG A 44 -10.08 32.90 2.30
C ARG A 44 -9.30 33.93 1.49
N GLY A 45 -8.02 33.66 1.18
CA GLY A 45 -7.17 34.50 0.32
C GLY A 45 -7.48 34.39 -1.19
N GLY A 46 -8.55 33.68 -1.56
CA GLY A 46 -8.95 33.51 -2.97
C GLY A 46 -7.90 32.80 -3.81
N ALA A 47 -7.90 33.09 -5.12
CA ALA A 47 -6.99 32.47 -6.08
C ALA A 47 -5.51 32.71 -5.76
N SER A 48 -5.14 33.89 -5.25
CA SER A 48 -3.74 34.24 -4.93
C SER A 48 -3.13 33.30 -3.88
N GLY A 49 -3.88 32.98 -2.82
CA GLY A 49 -3.42 32.03 -1.80
C GLY A 49 -3.27 30.60 -2.33
N VAL A 50 -4.17 30.20 -3.23
CA VAL A 50 -4.11 28.88 -3.89
C VAL A 50 -2.88 28.79 -4.80
N HIS A 51 -2.61 29.81 -5.63
CA HIS A 51 -1.43 29.83 -6.49
C HIS A 51 -0.11 29.80 -5.71
N LYS A 52 -0.04 30.51 -4.57
CA LYS A 52 1.13 30.44 -3.68
C LYS A 52 1.34 29.03 -3.14
N SER A 53 0.27 28.39 -2.68
CA SER A 53 0.32 27.02 -2.16
C SER A 53 0.67 26.00 -3.24
N ILE A 54 0.10 26.15 -4.45
CA ILE A 54 0.46 25.33 -5.63
C ILE A 54 1.95 25.43 -5.92
N SER A 55 2.51 26.64 -5.89
CA SER A 55 3.94 26.86 -6.12
C SER A 55 4.81 26.19 -5.05
N ALA A 56 4.40 26.27 -3.78
CA ALA A 56 5.09 25.61 -2.68
C ALA A 56 5.05 24.08 -2.82
N LEU A 57 3.87 23.50 -3.07
CA LEU A 57 3.67 22.06 -3.25
C LEU A 57 4.40 21.52 -4.49
N ALA A 58 4.45 22.28 -5.58
CA ALA A 58 5.17 21.90 -6.79
C ALA A 58 6.69 21.94 -6.59
N LYS A 59 7.21 22.93 -5.84
CA LYS A 59 8.64 23.05 -5.51
C LYS A 59 9.17 21.83 -4.77
N VAL A 60 8.37 21.26 -3.87
CA VAL A 60 8.72 20.03 -3.11
C VAL A 60 8.24 18.74 -3.80
N GLY A 61 7.70 18.84 -5.01
CA GLY A 61 7.32 17.67 -5.82
C GLY A 61 6.08 16.91 -5.36
N LEU A 62 5.21 17.50 -4.54
CA LEU A 62 3.96 16.86 -4.07
C LEU A 62 2.85 16.91 -5.12
N ILE A 63 2.92 17.90 -6.01
CA ILE A 63 2.10 18.00 -7.21
C ILE A 63 3.01 18.30 -8.40
N ALA A 64 2.59 17.90 -9.60
CA ALA A 64 3.37 18.12 -10.82
C ALA A 64 2.51 18.74 -11.91
N ARG A 65 3.07 19.74 -12.60
CA ARG A 65 2.50 20.30 -13.82
C ARG A 65 2.88 19.41 -15.01
N VAL A 66 1.95 19.15 -15.92
CA VAL A 66 2.19 18.35 -17.12
C VAL A 66 2.37 19.29 -18.31
N LYS A 67 3.59 19.36 -18.87
CA LYS A 67 3.95 20.32 -19.92
C LYS A 67 3.18 20.14 -21.24
N GLU A 68 2.81 18.90 -21.57
CA GLU A 68 2.09 18.54 -22.80
C GLU A 68 0.56 18.54 -22.65
N ALA A 69 0.05 19.01 -21.51
CA ALA A 69 -1.39 19.00 -21.25
C ALA A 69 -2.13 20.04 -22.10
N LYS A 70 -3.32 19.67 -22.58
CA LYS A 70 -4.21 20.56 -23.35
C LYS A 70 -4.72 21.76 -22.54
N TYR A 71 -4.62 21.70 -21.21
CA TYR A 71 -5.05 22.75 -20.30
C TYR A 71 -4.13 22.83 -19.09
N ASP A 72 -4.08 24.02 -18.46
CA ASP A 72 -3.29 24.24 -17.25
C ASP A 72 -3.88 23.48 -16.06
N GLY A 73 -3.04 22.70 -15.39
CA GLY A 73 -3.44 21.93 -14.24
C GLY A 73 -2.31 21.10 -13.65
N TYR A 74 -2.63 20.44 -12.55
CA TYR A 74 -1.67 19.72 -11.74
C TYR A 74 -2.17 18.31 -11.46
N ARG A 75 -1.26 17.34 -11.49
CA ARG A 75 -1.52 15.98 -11.03
C ARG A 75 -0.90 15.75 -9.65
N LEU A 76 -1.56 14.92 -8.85
CA LEU A 76 -1.00 14.45 -7.59
C LEU A 76 0.19 13.53 -7.86
N THR A 77 1.26 13.67 -7.08
CA THR A 77 2.40 12.73 -7.13
C THR A 77 2.28 11.69 -6.00
N TYR A 78 3.09 10.63 -6.06
CA TYR A 78 3.14 9.64 -4.98
C TYR A 78 3.59 10.29 -3.66
N GLY A 79 4.56 11.20 -3.70
CA GLY A 79 4.97 11.99 -2.53
C GLY A 79 3.80 12.80 -1.97
N GLY A 80 3.00 13.44 -2.83
CA GLY A 80 1.79 14.13 -2.39
C GLY A 80 0.80 13.22 -1.68
N LEU A 81 0.55 12.02 -2.23
CA LEU A 81 -0.33 11.03 -1.59
C LEU A 81 0.24 10.53 -0.25
N ASP A 82 1.55 10.29 -0.17
CA ASP A 82 2.24 9.90 1.07
C ASP A 82 2.09 10.95 2.16
N TYR A 83 2.29 12.22 1.79
CA TYR A 83 2.17 13.36 2.71
C TYR A 83 0.74 13.47 3.24
N LEU A 84 -0.27 13.33 2.38
CA LEU A 84 -1.67 13.33 2.81
C LEU A 84 -1.98 12.17 3.77
N ALA A 85 -1.43 10.97 3.51
CA ALA A 85 -1.61 9.83 4.39
C ALA A 85 -0.97 10.06 5.77
N LEU A 86 0.30 10.50 5.79
CA LEU A 86 1.03 10.84 7.02
C LEU A 86 0.36 11.97 7.79
N HIS A 87 -0.12 13.00 7.11
CA HIS A 87 -0.83 14.11 7.74
C HIS A 87 -2.13 13.64 8.41
N THR A 88 -2.81 12.67 7.80
CA THR A 88 -4.01 12.05 8.40
C THR A 88 -3.65 11.28 9.67
N HIS A 89 -2.63 10.41 9.62
CA HIS A 89 -2.16 9.66 10.80
C HIS A 89 -1.69 10.59 11.91
N ALA A 90 -0.97 11.66 11.58
CA ALA A 90 -0.53 12.66 12.55
C ALA A 90 -1.70 13.41 13.19
N SER A 91 -2.69 13.81 12.39
CA SER A 91 -3.90 14.50 12.87
C SER A 91 -4.75 13.63 13.80
N ARG A 92 -4.79 12.31 13.54
CA ARG A 92 -5.48 11.31 14.37
C ARG A 92 -4.67 10.85 15.57
N LYS A 93 -3.41 11.28 15.67
CA LYS A 93 -2.44 10.90 16.70
C LYS A 93 -1.91 9.48 16.64
N ASP A 94 -2.13 8.78 15.53
CA ASP A 94 -1.63 7.42 15.28
C ASP A 94 -0.11 7.39 15.07
N VAL A 95 0.44 8.46 14.48
CA VAL A 95 1.87 8.61 14.19
C VAL A 95 2.34 9.99 14.65
N TYR A 96 3.42 10.04 15.43
CA TYR A 96 4.07 11.26 15.88
C TYR A 96 5.39 11.52 15.14
N SER A 97 6.20 10.48 14.96
CA SER A 97 7.49 10.59 14.26
C SER A 97 7.72 9.42 13.30
N VAL A 98 8.49 9.70 12.25
CA VAL A 98 8.90 8.71 11.25
C VAL A 98 10.38 8.41 11.45
N GLY A 99 10.70 7.15 11.69
CA GLY A 99 12.05 6.66 11.90
C GLY A 99 12.63 5.99 10.66
N ASN A 100 13.46 4.98 10.89
CA ASN A 100 14.19 4.30 9.84
C ASN A 100 13.30 3.41 8.97
N ARG A 101 13.73 3.23 7.73
CA ARG A 101 13.13 2.28 6.80
C ARG A 101 13.73 0.91 7.06
N ILE A 102 12.90 -0.06 7.44
CA ILE A 102 13.31 -1.43 7.79
C ILE A 102 13.05 -2.44 6.67
N GLY A 103 12.29 -2.07 5.65
CA GLY A 103 12.05 -2.93 4.51
C GLY A 103 11.70 -2.15 3.25
N VAL A 104 12.26 -2.58 2.12
CA VAL A 104 11.86 -2.12 0.78
C VAL A 104 11.45 -3.34 0.00
N GLY A 105 10.14 -3.51 -0.13
CA GLY A 105 9.57 -4.54 -0.97
C GLY A 105 9.40 -4.06 -2.42
N LYS A 106 9.18 -5.03 -3.31
CA LYS A 106 8.72 -4.76 -4.68
C LYS A 106 7.40 -3.97 -4.69
N GLU A 107 6.59 -4.11 -3.64
CA GLU A 107 5.21 -3.63 -3.59
C GLU A 107 4.87 -2.73 -2.42
N SER A 108 5.79 -2.58 -1.46
CA SER A 108 5.56 -1.73 -0.30
C SER A 108 6.88 -1.20 0.27
N ASP A 109 6.79 -0.06 0.94
CA ASP A 109 7.85 0.44 1.82
C ASP A 109 7.43 0.21 3.27
N ILE A 110 8.33 -0.35 4.07
CA ILE A 110 8.11 -0.62 5.50
C ILE A 110 9.00 0.31 6.30
N MET A 111 8.39 1.12 7.16
CA MET A 111 9.08 2.08 8.00
C MET A 111 8.71 1.91 9.46
N VAL A 112 9.66 2.17 10.34
CA VAL A 112 9.39 2.32 11.77
C VAL A 112 8.84 3.72 12.00
N VAL A 113 7.76 3.80 12.77
CA VAL A 113 7.16 5.04 13.23
C VAL A 113 6.97 4.96 14.74
N ALA A 114 6.84 6.10 15.42
CA ALA A 114 6.45 6.12 16.82
C ALA A 114 5.18 6.92 17.01
N ASP A 115 4.33 6.46 17.92
CA ASP A 115 3.14 7.18 18.36
C ASP A 115 3.48 8.29 19.38
N HIS A 116 2.45 8.96 19.92
CA HIS A 116 2.62 10.04 20.90
C HIS A 116 3.13 9.57 22.27
N SER A 117 3.07 8.27 22.56
CA SER A 117 3.63 7.66 23.78
C SER A 117 5.10 7.27 23.61
N GLY A 118 5.64 7.36 22.40
CA GLY A 118 6.98 6.88 22.05
C GLY A 118 7.02 5.38 21.74
N LYS A 119 5.87 4.70 21.71
CA LYS A 119 5.79 3.28 21.32
C LYS A 119 6.07 3.15 19.83
N GLN A 120 6.97 2.22 19.49
CA GLN A 120 7.31 1.92 18.10
C GLN A 120 6.23 1.07 17.43
N CYS A 121 5.90 1.45 16.21
CA CYS A 121 4.94 0.83 15.31
C CYS A 121 5.54 0.72 13.90
N VAL A 122 4.84 0.05 13.01
CA VAL A 122 5.20 -0.09 11.59
C VAL A 122 4.23 0.70 10.74
N LEU A 123 4.76 1.53 9.83
CA LEU A 123 4.01 2.11 8.72
C LEU A 123 4.35 1.36 7.44
N LYS A 124 3.36 0.64 6.90
CA LYS A 124 3.42 0.01 5.58
C LYS A 124 2.80 0.95 4.55
N ILE A 125 3.56 1.26 3.49
CA ILE A 125 3.11 2.10 2.36
C ILE A 125 3.00 1.21 1.12
N HIS A 126 1.81 1.06 0.55
CA HIS A 126 1.58 0.27 -0.67
C HIS A 126 2.01 1.02 -1.92
N ARG A 127 2.69 0.31 -2.82
CA ARG A 127 3.40 0.86 -3.99
C ARG A 127 3.17 -0.03 -5.21
N LEU A 128 1.91 -0.23 -5.57
CA LEU A 128 1.58 -0.96 -6.79
C LEU A 128 2.12 -0.19 -8.01
N GLY A 129 2.67 -0.93 -8.98
CA GLY A 129 3.26 -0.37 -10.21
C GLY A 129 4.76 -0.03 -10.14
N ARG A 130 5.45 -0.27 -9.01
CA ARG A 130 6.89 0.00 -8.86
C ARG A 130 7.78 -0.90 -9.73
N ILE A 131 7.34 -2.13 -10.02
CA ILE A 131 8.11 -3.18 -10.71
C ILE A 131 7.84 -3.33 -12.21
N SER A 132 6.89 -2.58 -12.79
CA SER A 132 6.53 -2.73 -14.20
C SER A 132 7.58 -2.22 -15.20
N PHE A 133 8.73 -1.72 -14.74
CA PHE A 133 9.75 -1.10 -15.61
C PHE A 133 10.93 -2.00 -16.04
N ARG A 134 11.31 -3.04 -15.27
CA ARG A 134 12.45 -3.91 -15.67
C ARG A 134 12.11 -4.88 -16.82
N THR A 135 10.82 -5.09 -17.11
CA THR A 135 10.34 -6.00 -18.17
C THR A 135 9.55 -5.27 -19.27
N VAL A 136 9.92 -4.02 -19.59
CA VAL A 136 9.21 -3.17 -20.58
C VAL A 136 9.36 -3.66 -22.03
N LYS A 137 10.18 -4.68 -22.31
CA LYS A 137 10.33 -5.20 -23.68
C LYS A 137 9.20 -6.12 -24.14
N SER A 138 8.39 -6.74 -23.27
CA SER A 138 7.33 -7.68 -23.70
C SER A 138 5.89 -7.20 -23.53
N ASN A 139 5.57 -6.30 -22.59
CA ASN A 139 4.18 -5.91 -22.27
C ASN A 139 3.85 -4.43 -22.58
N ARG A 140 4.57 -3.83 -23.53
CA ARG A 140 4.54 -2.38 -23.83
C ARG A 140 3.17 -1.84 -24.24
N ASP A 141 2.28 -2.68 -24.77
CA ASP A 141 0.96 -2.22 -25.25
C ASP A 141 -0.15 -2.26 -24.19
N TYR A 142 -0.04 -3.06 -23.13
CA TYR A 142 -1.04 -3.10 -22.05
C TYR A 142 -0.75 -2.10 -20.91
N LEU A 143 0.53 -1.89 -20.58
CA LEU A 143 0.96 -0.91 -19.57
C LEU A 143 0.66 0.54 -19.97
N LYS A 144 0.52 0.83 -21.27
CA LYS A 144 0.05 2.13 -21.78
C LYS A 144 -1.38 2.49 -21.37
N ASN A 145 -2.20 1.50 -20.98
CA ASN A 145 -3.60 1.72 -20.61
C ASN A 145 -3.83 1.96 -19.11
N ARG A 146 -2.78 1.98 -18.26
CA ARG A 146 -2.91 2.23 -16.81
C ARG A 146 -2.08 3.43 -16.36
N ASN A 147 -2.77 4.58 -16.25
CA ASN A 147 -2.18 5.85 -15.81
C ASN A 147 -1.78 5.82 -14.33
N ALA A 148 -0.87 6.72 -13.90
CA ALA A 148 -0.37 6.79 -12.52
C ALA A 148 -1.47 6.90 -11.44
N GLN A 149 -2.57 7.57 -11.77
CA GLN A 149 -3.77 7.70 -10.93
C GLN A 149 -4.46 6.34 -10.68
N SER A 150 -4.41 5.43 -11.66
CA SER A 150 -4.89 4.05 -11.53
C SER A 150 -4.06 3.28 -10.50
N TRP A 151 -2.73 3.45 -10.51
CA TRP A 151 -1.84 2.77 -9.57
C TRP A 151 -1.96 3.28 -8.13
N MET A 152 -2.18 4.60 -7.93
CA MET A 152 -2.50 5.16 -6.62
C MET A 152 -3.82 4.62 -6.07
N TYR A 153 -4.85 4.56 -6.92
CA TYR A 153 -6.14 3.96 -6.57
C TYR A 153 -6.00 2.49 -6.18
N LEU A 154 -5.28 1.69 -6.98
CA LEU A 154 -5.02 0.28 -6.69
C LEU A 154 -4.22 0.11 -5.39
N SER A 155 -3.24 0.97 -5.12
CA SER A 155 -2.48 0.94 -3.86
C SER A 155 -3.35 1.24 -2.64
N ARG A 156 -4.33 2.15 -2.79
CA ARG A 156 -5.34 2.41 -1.76
C ARG A 156 -6.24 1.21 -1.54
N LEU A 157 -6.70 0.54 -2.61
CA LEU A 157 -7.50 -0.68 -2.48
C LEU A 157 -6.73 -1.80 -1.78
N ALA A 158 -5.44 -1.97 -2.11
CA ALA A 158 -4.59 -2.95 -1.45
C ALA A 158 -4.47 -2.70 0.05
N ALA A 159 -4.22 -1.45 0.46
CA ALA A 159 -4.13 -1.07 1.87
C ALA A 159 -5.45 -1.27 2.62
N MET A 160 -6.58 -0.89 2.01
CA MET A 160 -7.91 -1.11 2.58
C MET A 160 -8.20 -2.61 2.75
N LYS A 161 -7.86 -3.44 1.76
CA LYS A 161 -8.11 -4.89 1.77
C LYS A 161 -7.26 -5.57 2.83
N GLU A 162 -5.97 -5.27 2.86
CA GLU A 162 -5.05 -5.81 3.86
C GLU A 162 -5.45 -5.41 5.28
N TYR A 163 -5.82 -4.15 5.51
CA TYR A 163 -6.29 -3.71 6.83
C TYR A 163 -7.57 -4.44 7.26
N ALA A 164 -8.53 -4.63 6.35
CA ALA A 164 -9.77 -5.36 6.63
C ALA A 164 -9.50 -6.81 7.02
N PHE A 165 -8.62 -7.51 6.28
CA PHE A 165 -8.19 -8.87 6.64
C PHE A 165 -7.43 -8.91 7.97
N MET A 166 -6.51 -7.98 8.19
CA MET A 166 -5.72 -7.93 9.42
C MET A 166 -6.61 -7.76 10.65
N ASN A 167 -7.63 -6.89 10.60
CA ASN A 167 -8.63 -6.76 11.67
C ASN A 167 -9.41 -8.06 11.88
N ALA A 168 -9.96 -8.61 10.81
CA ALA A 168 -10.76 -9.83 10.86
C ALA A 168 -9.97 -11.03 11.42
N LEU A 169 -8.70 -11.17 11.04
CA LEU A 169 -7.79 -12.21 11.52
C LEU A 169 -7.39 -11.99 12.98
N HIS A 170 -7.09 -10.75 13.36
CA HIS A 170 -6.73 -10.41 14.74
C HIS A 170 -7.89 -10.66 15.71
N GLU A 171 -9.12 -10.30 15.34
CA GLU A 171 -10.33 -10.56 16.14
C GLU A 171 -10.56 -12.06 16.39
N GLU A 172 -10.26 -12.91 15.41
CA GLU A 172 -10.38 -14.38 15.54
C GLU A 172 -9.14 -15.02 16.19
N GLY A 173 -8.18 -14.23 16.68
CA GLY A 173 -7.00 -14.72 17.39
C GLY A 173 -5.98 -15.44 16.49
N PHE A 174 -5.84 -15.01 15.22
CA PHE A 174 -4.71 -15.41 14.40
C PHE A 174 -3.45 -14.65 14.81
N PRO A 175 -2.25 -15.25 14.67
CA PRO A 175 -1.00 -14.57 14.94
C PRO A 175 -0.67 -13.61 13.78
N VAL A 176 -1.21 -12.40 13.87
CA VAL A 176 -0.99 -11.31 12.91
C VAL A 176 -0.63 -10.03 13.68
N PRO A 177 0.02 -9.04 13.05
CA PRO A 177 0.22 -7.74 13.69
C PRO A 177 -1.10 -7.11 14.12
N LEU A 178 -1.10 -6.38 15.22
CA LEU A 178 -2.26 -5.58 15.65
C LEU A 178 -2.45 -4.43 14.65
N PRO A 179 -3.58 -4.39 13.92
CA PRO A 179 -3.91 -3.26 13.05
C PRO A 179 -4.26 -2.04 13.91
N LEU A 180 -3.64 -0.88 13.61
CA LEU A 180 -3.85 0.35 14.39
C LEU A 180 -4.63 1.40 13.60
N ALA A 181 -4.21 1.68 12.36
CA ALA A 181 -4.87 2.67 11.52
C ALA A 181 -4.66 2.42 10.03
N GLN A 182 -5.56 2.94 9.22
CA GLN A 182 -5.50 2.89 7.76
C GLN A 182 -5.77 4.29 7.19
N SER A 183 -4.91 4.74 6.28
CA SER A 183 -5.14 5.98 5.52
C SER A 183 -4.62 5.83 4.10
N ARG A 184 -5.50 6.03 3.11
CA ARG A 184 -5.19 5.94 1.67
C ARG A 184 -4.52 4.61 1.34
N HIS A 185 -3.26 4.63 0.92
CA HIS A 185 -2.43 3.48 0.55
C HIS A 185 -1.48 3.08 1.69
N THR A 186 -1.77 3.46 2.93
CA THR A 186 -0.91 3.17 4.08
C THR A 186 -1.66 2.49 5.23
N ILE A 187 -0.93 1.68 5.99
CA ILE A 187 -1.39 0.98 7.18
C ILE A 187 -0.39 1.22 8.31
N VAL A 188 -0.88 1.56 9.50
CA VAL A 188 -0.11 1.54 10.75
C VAL A 188 -0.49 0.27 11.51
N MET A 189 0.50 -0.49 11.94
CA MET A 189 0.33 -1.74 12.69
C MET A 189 1.40 -1.89 13.78
N SER A 190 1.21 -2.81 14.73
CA SER A 190 2.23 -3.08 15.75
C SER A 190 3.54 -3.56 15.14
N LEU A 191 4.66 -3.09 15.71
CA LEU A 191 5.96 -3.69 15.44
C LEU A 191 6.03 -5.08 16.09
N VAL A 192 6.30 -6.11 15.29
CA VAL A 192 6.52 -7.47 15.77
C VAL A 192 8.02 -7.70 15.92
N ASP A 193 8.46 -8.03 17.13
CA ASP A 193 9.85 -8.41 17.41
C ASP A 193 10.09 -9.84 16.93
N ALA A 194 10.35 -9.97 15.62
CA ALA A 194 10.48 -11.23 14.91
C ALA A 194 11.29 -11.04 13.63
N PHE A 195 11.86 -12.13 13.13
CA PHE A 195 12.63 -12.14 11.89
C PHE A 195 11.87 -12.88 10.79
N PRO A 196 11.94 -12.46 9.51
CA PRO A 196 11.42 -13.24 8.39
C PRO A 196 11.96 -14.67 8.41
N LEU A 197 11.09 -15.65 8.14
CA LEU A 197 11.44 -17.07 8.15
C LEU A 197 12.63 -17.37 7.22
N ARG A 198 12.77 -16.64 6.12
CA ARG A 198 13.94 -16.70 5.22
C ARG A 198 15.28 -16.51 5.96
N GLN A 199 15.33 -15.62 6.95
CA GLN A 199 16.55 -15.30 7.71
C GLN A 199 16.83 -16.31 8.83
N ILE A 200 15.89 -17.20 9.15
CA ILE A 200 16.08 -18.19 10.21
C ILE A 200 17.03 -19.27 9.75
N SER A 201 18.19 -19.34 10.39
CA SER A 201 19.28 -20.20 9.96
C SER A 201 19.16 -21.64 10.44
N GLN A 202 18.65 -21.83 11.64
CA GLN A 202 18.48 -23.13 12.26
C GLN A 202 17.18 -23.15 13.04
N VAL A 203 16.46 -24.26 12.92
CA VAL A 203 15.26 -24.54 13.70
C VAL A 203 15.53 -25.87 14.42
N PRO A 204 15.58 -25.88 15.76
CA PRO A 204 15.88 -27.11 16.51
C PRO A 204 14.88 -28.24 16.25
N ASP A 205 13.61 -27.89 16.03
CA ASP A 205 12.53 -28.82 15.69
C ASP A 205 11.76 -28.34 14.45
N PRO A 206 12.25 -28.64 13.24
CA PRO A 206 11.58 -28.25 12.00
C PRO A 206 10.21 -28.91 11.84
N ALA A 207 10.00 -30.08 12.45
CA ALA A 207 8.74 -30.81 12.33
C ALA A 207 7.60 -30.07 13.04
N SER A 208 7.86 -29.57 14.25
CA SER A 208 6.88 -28.78 15.00
C SER A 208 6.56 -27.45 14.31
N LEU A 209 7.58 -26.70 13.86
CA LEU A 209 7.35 -25.44 13.16
C LEU A 209 6.58 -25.67 11.84
N TYR A 210 6.92 -26.71 11.08
CA TYR A 210 6.18 -27.09 9.87
C TYR A 210 4.70 -27.39 10.20
N ALA A 211 4.45 -28.16 11.26
CA ALA A 211 3.10 -28.49 11.69
C ALA A 211 2.30 -27.24 12.07
N ASP A 212 2.91 -26.29 12.79
CA ASP A 212 2.29 -25.02 13.15
C ASP A 212 1.93 -24.19 11.91
N LEU A 213 2.84 -24.09 10.94
CA LEU A 213 2.60 -23.35 9.69
C LEU A 213 1.49 -23.97 8.84
N ILE A 214 1.46 -25.30 8.71
CA ILE A 214 0.39 -26.01 8.01
C ILE A 214 -0.93 -25.88 8.76
N SER A 215 -0.92 -25.94 10.10
CA SER A 215 -2.10 -25.72 10.92
C SER A 215 -2.69 -24.32 10.69
N LEU A 216 -1.85 -23.31 10.51
CA LEU A 216 -2.31 -21.95 10.18
C LEU A 216 -2.97 -21.88 8.79
N VAL A 217 -2.40 -22.54 7.78
CA VAL A 217 -3.02 -22.64 6.43
C VAL A 217 -4.39 -23.30 6.51
N LEU A 218 -4.49 -24.41 7.25
CA LEU A 218 -5.76 -25.12 7.46
C LEU A 218 -6.76 -24.28 8.25
N ARG A 219 -6.30 -23.54 9.26
CA ARG A 219 -7.14 -22.64 10.06
C ARG A 219 -7.68 -21.50 9.19
N LEU A 220 -6.86 -20.85 8.37
CA LEU A 220 -7.32 -19.85 7.39
C LEU A 220 -8.41 -20.44 6.49
N ALA A 221 -8.16 -21.62 5.94
CA ALA A 221 -9.11 -22.28 5.06
C ALA A 221 -10.43 -22.63 5.77
N SER A 222 -10.38 -23.05 7.05
CA SER A 222 -11.59 -23.31 7.84
C SER A 222 -12.46 -22.06 8.06
N HIS A 223 -11.84 -20.87 8.06
CA HIS A 223 -12.50 -19.56 8.08
C HIS A 223 -12.88 -19.02 6.69
N GLY A 224 -12.70 -19.83 5.64
CA GLY A 224 -13.05 -19.49 4.26
C GLY A 224 -11.98 -18.74 3.48
N LEU A 225 -10.74 -18.68 3.99
CA LEU A 225 -9.67 -17.87 3.41
C LEU A 225 -8.47 -18.71 2.94
N ILE A 226 -7.84 -18.25 1.87
CA ILE A 226 -6.52 -18.69 1.41
C ILE A 226 -5.62 -17.45 1.41
N HIS A 227 -4.39 -17.60 1.89
CA HIS A 227 -3.45 -16.48 1.94
C HIS A 227 -3.08 -16.00 0.54
N GLY A 228 -2.77 -16.95 -0.35
CA GLY A 228 -2.44 -16.69 -1.74
C GLY A 228 -1.03 -16.12 -1.94
N ASP A 229 -0.20 -16.00 -0.92
CA ASP A 229 1.23 -15.69 -1.06
C ASP A 229 1.98 -16.19 0.19
N TYR A 230 1.65 -17.40 0.64
CA TYR A 230 2.19 -17.94 1.89
C TYR A 230 3.58 -18.55 1.67
N ASN A 231 4.61 -17.77 2.00
CA ASN A 231 6.01 -18.10 1.76
C ASN A 231 6.92 -17.58 2.89
N GLU A 232 8.21 -17.90 2.82
CA GLU A 232 9.22 -17.57 3.83
C GLU A 232 9.50 -16.07 4.04
N PHE A 233 9.00 -15.21 3.16
CA PHE A 233 9.11 -13.75 3.28
C PHE A 233 7.93 -13.15 4.04
N ASN A 234 6.76 -13.81 3.97
CA ASN A 234 5.49 -13.34 4.56
C ASN A 234 5.17 -14.03 5.91
N ILE A 235 6.13 -14.77 6.45
CA ILE A 235 6.07 -15.40 7.76
C ILE A 235 7.21 -14.84 8.60
N LEU A 236 6.88 -14.19 9.72
CA LEU A 236 7.83 -13.77 10.72
C LEU A 236 7.89 -14.81 11.84
N ILE A 237 9.08 -15.07 12.37
CA ILE A 237 9.31 -16.00 13.47
C ILE A 237 9.72 -15.21 14.70
N LYS A 238 8.86 -15.27 15.73
CA LYS A 238 9.13 -14.71 17.04
C LYS A 238 9.75 -15.78 17.93
N GLU A 239 10.89 -15.45 18.55
CA GLU A 239 11.52 -16.32 19.53
C GLU A 239 10.97 -16.01 20.93
N VAL A 240 10.35 -17.00 21.56
CA VAL A 240 9.85 -16.89 22.93
C VAL A 240 10.67 -17.82 23.82
N LYS A 241 11.50 -17.23 24.68
CA LYS A 241 12.25 -17.96 25.70
C LYS A 241 11.36 -18.20 26.91
N SER A 242 11.20 -19.45 27.29
CA SER A 242 10.53 -19.86 28.52
C SER A 242 11.49 -20.65 29.40
N THR A 243 11.41 -20.40 30.70
CA THR A 243 12.13 -21.19 31.72
C THR A 243 11.11 -22.05 32.43
N SER A 244 11.27 -23.37 32.33
CA SER A 244 10.45 -24.32 33.08
C SER A 244 10.76 -24.27 34.58
N ASP A 245 9.84 -24.77 35.41
CA ASP A 245 10.01 -24.86 36.87
C ASP A 245 11.27 -25.65 37.28
N ASP A 246 11.73 -26.57 36.42
CA ASP A 246 12.95 -27.36 36.59
C ASP A 246 14.24 -26.60 36.18
N GLY A 247 14.14 -25.31 35.85
CA GLY A 247 15.25 -24.44 35.46
C GLY A 247 15.78 -24.65 34.04
N LYS A 248 15.13 -25.50 33.21
CA LYS A 248 15.50 -25.66 31.80
C LYS A 248 14.93 -24.52 30.97
N GLU A 249 15.81 -23.82 30.25
CA GLU A 249 15.44 -22.87 29.21
C GLU A 249 15.03 -23.61 27.94
N SER A 250 13.88 -23.23 27.38
CA SER A 250 13.42 -23.67 26.07
C SER A 250 13.05 -22.46 25.22
N THR A 251 13.47 -22.45 23.97
CA THR A 251 13.04 -21.45 22.99
C THR A 251 11.93 -22.05 22.14
N LYS A 252 10.76 -21.40 22.16
CA LYS A 252 9.65 -21.71 21.26
C LYS A 252 9.64 -20.70 20.12
N LEU A 253 9.48 -21.19 18.90
CA LEU A 253 9.30 -20.36 17.72
C LEU A 253 7.82 -20.17 17.47
N GLU A 254 7.36 -18.92 17.40
CA GLU A 254 5.96 -18.60 17.14
C GLU A 254 5.84 -17.88 15.78
N PRO A 255 5.16 -18.48 14.79
CA PRO A 255 4.98 -17.86 13.49
C PRO A 255 3.91 -16.77 13.53
N VAL A 256 4.19 -15.64 12.88
CA VAL A 256 3.29 -14.51 12.67
C VAL A 256 3.16 -14.27 11.17
N ILE A 257 1.93 -14.23 10.66
CA ILE A 257 1.66 -14.07 9.22
C ILE A 257 1.50 -12.58 8.91
N ILE A 258 2.01 -12.14 7.76
CA ILE A 258 1.88 -10.77 7.26
C ILE A 258 1.54 -10.76 5.75
N ASP A 259 1.18 -9.59 5.23
CA ASP A 259 0.92 -9.32 3.81
C ASP A 259 -0.36 -9.97 3.25
N PHE A 260 -1.50 -9.38 3.58
CA PHE A 260 -2.84 -9.89 3.23
C PHE A 260 -3.54 -9.34 1.96
N PRO A 261 -2.95 -8.49 1.09
CA PRO A 261 -3.70 -7.96 -0.07
C PRO A 261 -4.05 -9.07 -1.09
N GLN A 262 -3.32 -10.18 -1.08
CA GLN A 262 -3.47 -11.33 -1.98
C GLN A 262 -4.48 -12.37 -1.54
N MET A 263 -5.06 -12.20 -0.35
CA MET A 263 -6.00 -13.18 0.19
C MET A 263 -7.23 -13.34 -0.71
N VAL A 264 -7.66 -14.60 -0.86
CA VAL A 264 -8.82 -14.99 -1.67
C VAL A 264 -9.73 -15.92 -0.89
N SER A 265 -11.01 -15.96 -1.27
CA SER A 265 -11.98 -16.88 -0.68
C SER A 265 -11.72 -18.33 -1.13
N MET A 266 -12.05 -19.29 -0.26
CA MET A 266 -12.14 -20.72 -0.58
C MET A 266 -13.19 -21.04 -1.66
N GLU A 267 -14.08 -20.10 -2.00
CA GLU A 267 -15.06 -20.21 -3.08
C GLU A 267 -14.55 -19.66 -4.43
N HIS A 268 -13.33 -19.11 -4.47
CA HIS A 268 -12.74 -18.59 -5.70
C HIS A 268 -12.53 -19.70 -6.75
N VAL A 269 -12.67 -19.35 -8.04
CA VAL A 269 -12.58 -20.31 -9.16
C VAL A 269 -11.24 -21.05 -9.22
N ASN A 270 -10.16 -20.39 -8.76
CA ASN A 270 -8.81 -20.94 -8.70
C ASN A 270 -8.36 -21.27 -7.27
N ALA A 271 -9.29 -21.42 -6.32
CA ALA A 271 -8.96 -21.64 -4.90
C ALA A 271 -8.04 -22.85 -4.69
N GLU A 272 -8.27 -23.95 -5.40
CA GLU A 272 -7.42 -25.15 -5.31
C GLU A 272 -5.96 -24.86 -5.68
N MET A 273 -5.74 -24.12 -6.78
CA MET A 273 -4.40 -23.72 -7.23
C MET A 273 -3.69 -22.86 -6.18
N TYR A 274 -4.37 -21.86 -5.61
CA TYR A 274 -3.79 -20.98 -4.60
C TYR A 274 -3.45 -21.73 -3.30
N PHE A 275 -4.35 -22.61 -2.84
CA PHE A 275 -4.13 -23.42 -1.65
C PHE A 275 -2.94 -24.37 -1.82
N ASP A 276 -2.89 -25.09 -2.95
CA ASP A 276 -1.79 -26.01 -3.23
C ASP A 276 -0.47 -25.25 -3.41
N ARG A 277 -0.50 -24.04 -3.96
CA ARG A 277 0.69 -23.17 -4.05
C ARG A 277 1.21 -22.81 -2.67
N ASP A 278 0.36 -22.33 -1.76
CA ASP A 278 0.73 -21.97 -0.40
C ASP A 278 1.36 -23.17 0.34
N VAL A 279 0.71 -24.34 0.28
CA VAL A 279 1.23 -25.58 0.89
C VAL A 279 2.58 -25.99 0.29
N ASN A 280 2.71 -25.94 -1.04
CA ASN A 280 3.93 -26.35 -1.73
C ASN A 280 5.10 -25.38 -1.50
N CYS A 281 4.84 -24.08 -1.31
CA CYS A 281 5.89 -23.12 -0.96
C CYS A 281 6.55 -23.51 0.36
N ILE A 282 5.77 -23.81 1.39
CA ILE A 282 6.29 -24.25 2.70
C ILE A 282 7.04 -25.57 2.58
N LYS A 283 6.49 -26.57 1.88
CA LYS A 283 7.18 -27.85 1.67
C LYS A 283 8.54 -27.68 0.99
N ARG A 284 8.59 -26.88 -0.09
CA ARG A 284 9.84 -26.60 -0.82
C ARG A 284 10.84 -25.88 0.06
N PHE A 285 10.41 -24.86 0.80
CA PHE A 285 11.29 -24.12 1.69
C PHE A 285 11.89 -25.02 2.77
N PHE A 286 11.08 -25.83 3.47
CA PHE A 286 11.57 -26.74 4.52
C PHE A 286 12.49 -27.83 3.99
N SER A 287 12.20 -28.37 2.81
CA SER A 287 13.05 -29.36 2.16
C SER A 287 14.41 -28.78 1.77
N ARG A 288 14.45 -27.54 1.27
CA ARG A 288 15.70 -26.88 0.85
C ARG A 288 16.49 -26.37 2.04
N ARG A 289 15.83 -25.68 2.97
CA ARG A 289 16.47 -24.91 4.05
C ARG A 289 16.83 -25.73 5.28
N PHE A 290 16.01 -26.73 5.61
CA PHE A 290 16.14 -27.52 6.85
C PHE A 290 16.29 -29.02 6.57
N HIS A 291 16.37 -29.42 5.30
CA HIS A 291 16.37 -30.83 4.87
C HIS A 291 15.24 -31.66 5.48
N PHE A 292 14.11 -31.00 5.78
CA PHE A 292 12.94 -31.62 6.38
C PHE A 292 11.92 -31.94 5.30
N THR A 293 11.48 -33.20 5.25
CA THR A 293 10.39 -33.64 4.37
C THR A 293 9.26 -34.23 5.21
N PRO A 294 8.03 -33.70 5.10
CA PRO A 294 6.90 -34.24 5.85
C PRO A 294 6.57 -35.66 5.39
N THR A 295 6.27 -36.54 6.34
CA THR A 295 5.85 -37.93 6.05
C THR A 295 4.37 -38.03 5.69
N GLN A 296 3.55 -37.07 6.13
CA GLN A 296 2.12 -37.05 5.86
C GLN A 296 1.84 -36.50 4.46
N PRO A 297 1.03 -37.20 3.63
CA PRO A 297 0.58 -36.67 2.36
C PRO A 297 -0.43 -35.51 2.59
N GLY A 298 -0.41 -34.53 1.69
CA GLY A 298 -1.29 -33.35 1.81
C GLY A 298 -0.71 -32.24 2.72
N PRO A 299 -1.55 -31.36 3.28
CA PRO A 299 -3.01 -31.35 3.17
C PRO A 299 -3.48 -31.13 1.73
N PHE A 300 -4.68 -31.62 1.40
CA PHE A 300 -5.30 -31.47 0.08
C PHE A 300 -6.48 -30.50 0.16
N PHE A 301 -6.66 -29.70 -0.90
CA PHE A 301 -7.73 -28.72 -0.99
C PHE A 301 -9.13 -29.33 -0.78
N ASN A 302 -9.42 -30.45 -1.45
CA ASN A 302 -10.75 -31.08 -1.40
C ASN A 302 -11.16 -31.55 0.00
N ASP A 303 -10.20 -31.95 0.84
CA ASP A 303 -10.48 -32.33 2.22
C ASP A 303 -10.66 -31.09 3.10
N THR A 304 -9.81 -30.09 2.90
CA THR A 304 -9.86 -28.81 3.63
C THR A 304 -11.16 -28.05 3.32
N LYS A 305 -11.63 -28.05 2.07
CA LYS A 305 -12.89 -27.40 1.66
C LYS A 305 -14.11 -27.92 2.42
N LYS A 306 -14.09 -29.20 2.84
CA LYS A 306 -15.17 -29.78 3.65
C LYS A 306 -15.19 -29.24 5.09
N THR A 307 -14.15 -28.54 5.55
CA THR A 307 -14.04 -27.99 6.91
C THR A 307 -14.50 -26.53 7.02
N VAL A 308 -14.65 -25.85 5.88
CA VAL A 308 -15.04 -24.43 5.81
C VAL A 308 -16.36 -24.20 6.56
N GLY A 309 -16.35 -23.28 7.54
CA GLY A 309 -17.52 -22.91 8.32
C GLY A 309 -18.08 -24.00 9.25
N LYS A 310 -17.38 -25.14 9.41
CA LYS A 310 -17.74 -26.13 10.42
C LYS A 310 -17.40 -25.63 11.82
N GLY A 311 -18.14 -26.10 12.82
CA GLY A 311 -17.88 -25.77 14.22
C GLY A 311 -18.29 -24.34 14.63
N GLY A 312 -19.09 -23.64 13.82
CA GLY A 312 -19.52 -22.27 14.10
C GLY A 312 -18.45 -21.21 13.80
N LEU A 313 -17.38 -21.58 13.09
CA LEU A 313 -16.32 -20.65 12.71
C LEU A 313 -16.84 -19.56 11.77
N LYS A 314 -16.44 -18.31 12.04
CA LYS A 314 -16.83 -17.13 11.27
C LYS A 314 -16.21 -17.18 9.87
N ARG A 315 -17.04 -16.96 8.84
CA ARG A 315 -16.60 -16.81 7.45
C ARG A 315 -16.00 -15.42 7.24
N LEU A 316 -14.67 -15.35 7.31
CA LEU A 316 -13.94 -14.08 7.25
C LEU A 316 -13.89 -13.48 5.84
N ASP A 317 -13.99 -14.32 4.81
CA ASP A 317 -14.14 -13.89 3.43
C ASP A 317 -15.39 -13.03 3.21
N ALA A 318 -16.53 -13.47 3.76
CA ALA A 318 -17.78 -12.69 3.71
C ALA A 318 -17.71 -11.39 4.52
N ALA A 319 -17.00 -11.39 5.65
CA ALA A 319 -16.84 -10.20 6.49
C ALA A 319 -16.06 -9.08 5.78
N VAL A 320 -15.03 -9.44 5.01
CA VAL A 320 -14.27 -8.45 4.23
C VAL A 320 -15.04 -7.94 3.03
N GLU A 321 -15.85 -8.77 2.36
CA GLU A 321 -16.78 -8.28 1.33
C GLU A 321 -17.78 -7.26 1.90
N ALA A 322 -18.26 -7.48 3.12
CA ALA A 322 -19.17 -6.58 3.82
C ALA A 322 -18.52 -5.24 4.23
N SER A 323 -17.18 -5.14 4.25
CA SER A 323 -16.43 -3.92 4.63
C SER A 323 -16.49 -2.78 3.60
N GLY A 324 -17.31 -2.92 2.55
CA GLY A 324 -17.54 -1.86 1.55
C GLY A 324 -16.76 -2.05 0.25
N PHE A 325 -16.19 -3.23 0.01
CA PHE A 325 -15.55 -3.57 -1.26
C PHE A 325 -16.59 -3.89 -2.33
N THR A 326 -16.67 -3.07 -3.38
CA THR A 326 -17.48 -3.42 -4.55
C THR A 326 -16.83 -4.58 -5.32
N LYS A 327 -17.63 -5.43 -5.97
CA LYS A 327 -17.12 -6.50 -6.85
C LYS A 327 -16.16 -5.98 -7.93
N LYS A 328 -16.38 -4.74 -8.39
CA LYS A 328 -15.49 -4.06 -9.35
C LYS A 328 -14.12 -3.77 -8.73
N MET A 329 -14.07 -3.23 -7.51
CA MET A 329 -12.82 -2.94 -6.80
C MET A 329 -11.99 -4.20 -6.60
N LEU A 330 -12.62 -5.30 -6.17
CA LEU A 330 -11.95 -6.60 -5.99
C LEU A 330 -11.34 -7.08 -7.31
N LYS A 331 -12.12 -7.06 -8.39
CA LYS A 331 -11.66 -7.46 -9.72
C LYS A 331 -10.50 -6.59 -10.25
N ASP A 332 -10.58 -5.28 -10.05
CA ASP A 332 -9.53 -4.34 -10.47
C ASP A 332 -8.20 -4.63 -9.74
N LEU A 333 -8.30 -4.91 -8.43
CA LEU A 333 -7.16 -5.25 -7.58
C LEU A 333 -6.59 -6.62 -7.91
N GLU A 334 -7.44 -7.66 -8.02
CA GLU A 334 -7.03 -9.02 -8.42
C GLU A 334 -6.34 -9.04 -9.79
N ALA A 335 -6.84 -8.27 -10.76
CA ALA A 335 -6.18 -8.14 -12.06
C ALA A 335 -4.78 -7.51 -11.94
N ALA A 336 -4.64 -6.45 -11.12
CA ALA A 336 -3.37 -5.80 -10.86
C ALA A 336 -2.38 -6.68 -10.08
N ILE A 337 -2.87 -7.61 -9.29
CA ILE A 337 -2.10 -8.62 -8.58
C ILE A 337 -1.61 -9.69 -9.54
N LYS A 338 -2.53 -10.29 -10.30
CA LYS A 338 -2.24 -11.43 -11.19
C LYS A 338 -1.27 -11.06 -12.31
N GLU A 339 -1.40 -9.85 -12.85
CA GLU A 339 -0.45 -9.31 -13.84
C GLU A 339 1.00 -9.39 -13.33
N LYS A 340 1.23 -9.23 -12.03
CA LYS A 340 2.56 -9.30 -11.44
C LYS A 340 3.05 -10.72 -11.21
N GLU A 341 2.17 -11.64 -10.83
CA GLU A 341 2.55 -13.05 -10.66
C GLU A 341 3.14 -13.60 -11.95
N THR A 342 2.56 -13.25 -13.11
CA THR A 342 3.10 -13.64 -14.43
C THR A 342 4.47 -13.03 -14.75
N VAL A 343 4.83 -11.90 -14.13
CA VAL A 343 6.18 -11.32 -14.25
C VAL A 343 7.17 -12.00 -13.31
N LYS A 344 6.71 -12.52 -12.16
CA LYS A 344 7.51 -13.27 -11.18
C LYS A 344 7.96 -14.61 -11.76
N GLU A 345 7.03 -15.37 -12.38
CA GLU A 345 7.33 -16.66 -13.00
C GLU A 345 8.30 -16.60 -14.19
N GLY A 346 8.39 -15.45 -14.88
CA GLY A 346 9.36 -15.24 -15.96
C GLY A 346 10.81 -15.02 -15.49
N GLN A 347 11.05 -14.88 -14.18
CA GLN A 347 12.38 -14.71 -13.59
C GLN A 347 12.90 -15.99 -12.90
N ASP A 348 12.02 -16.92 -12.51
CA ASP A 348 12.37 -18.16 -11.78
C ASP A 348 12.77 -19.34 -12.70
N GLY A 349 13.07 -19.08 -13.97
CA GLY A 349 13.40 -20.08 -14.99
C GLY A 349 14.89 -20.43 -15.14
N VAL A 350 15.77 -19.85 -14.33
CA VAL A 350 17.21 -20.13 -14.34
C VAL A 350 17.57 -20.75 -12.98
N PRO A 351 18.29 -21.90 -12.93
CA PRO A 351 18.82 -22.40 -11.68
C PRO A 351 19.85 -21.40 -11.14
N ASP A 352 19.61 -20.86 -9.94
CA ASP A 352 20.64 -20.23 -9.11
C ASP A 352 21.58 -21.35 -8.65
N ASP A 353 22.62 -21.60 -9.44
CA ASP A 353 23.89 -22.11 -8.95
C ASP A 353 24.84 -20.89 -8.92
N ASP A 354 25.43 -20.66 -7.75
CA ASP A 354 26.49 -19.71 -7.38
C ASP A 354 26.03 -18.57 -6.45
N ASP A 355 25.86 -18.95 -5.17
CA ASP A 355 26.22 -18.10 -4.03
C ASP A 355 27.76 -17.90 -4.06
N ASP A 356 28.21 -16.68 -4.29
CA ASP A 356 29.41 -16.14 -3.65
C ASP A 356 29.15 -14.66 -3.36
N ASP A 357 28.92 -14.39 -2.08
CA ASP A 357 28.91 -13.06 -1.48
C ASP A 357 30.31 -12.44 -1.61
N GLU A 358 30.43 -11.29 -2.25
CA GLU A 358 31.45 -10.30 -1.86
C GLU A 358 30.76 -8.98 -1.56
N ASP A 359 30.95 -8.55 -0.32
CA ASP A 359 30.63 -7.25 0.23
C ASP A 359 31.18 -6.13 -0.68
N GLU A 360 30.35 -5.14 -1.03
CA GLU A 360 30.86 -3.84 -1.44
C GLU A 360 30.22 -2.75 -0.58
N ASP A 361 31.12 -2.14 0.19
CA ASP A 361 30.95 -1.07 1.14
C ASP A 361 30.32 0.19 0.53
N ASP A 362 29.67 0.94 1.43
CA ASP A 362 29.33 2.34 1.25
C ASP A 362 30.60 3.15 0.91
N GLU A 363 30.65 3.75 -0.28
CA GLU A 363 31.51 4.92 -0.51
C GLU A 363 30.68 6.10 -1.06
N ASP A 364 30.91 7.23 -0.39
CA ASP A 364 30.41 8.56 -0.63
C ASP A 364 30.84 9.07 -2.02
N ASP A 365 29.91 9.70 -2.75
CA ASP A 365 30.27 10.63 -3.83
C ASP A 365 29.75 12.03 -3.46
N GLU A 366 30.65 12.80 -2.83
CA GLU A 366 30.64 14.27 -2.83
C GLU A 366 31.25 14.78 -4.16
N ASP A 367 30.67 15.89 -4.64
CA ASP A 367 31.22 16.93 -5.50
C ASP A 367 31.64 16.61 -6.97
N ASP A 368 31.06 17.31 -7.94
CA ASP A 368 31.63 18.61 -8.33
C ASP A 368 30.76 19.38 -9.34
N ASP A 369 30.60 20.67 -9.04
CA ASP A 369 30.21 21.74 -9.94
C ASP A 369 31.34 21.98 -10.96
N GLU A 370 31.08 22.00 -12.27
CA GLU A 370 31.83 22.90 -13.15
C GLU A 370 30.99 23.42 -14.34
N ASN A 371 30.82 24.74 -14.26
CA ASN A 371 30.52 25.78 -15.22
C ASN A 371 30.95 25.51 -16.69
N SER A 372 30.07 25.83 -17.66
CA SER A 372 30.51 26.47 -18.90
C SER A 372 29.42 27.40 -19.44
N GLN A 373 29.73 28.70 -19.39
CA GLN A 373 29.29 29.74 -20.33
C GLN A 373 29.51 29.22 -21.77
N GLY A 374 28.82 29.63 -22.82
CA GLY A 374 27.90 30.71 -23.11
C GLY A 374 27.93 30.82 -24.64
N ASP A 375 26.82 31.13 -25.30
CA ASP A 375 26.86 31.82 -26.59
C ASP A 375 25.51 32.46 -26.84
N GLN A 376 25.58 33.79 -26.96
CA GLN A 376 24.55 34.66 -27.51
C GLN A 376 24.63 34.54 -29.02
N ASP A 377 23.48 34.52 -29.70
CA ASP A 377 23.38 35.18 -30.99
C ASP A 377 21.97 35.77 -31.12
N GLU A 378 21.96 37.10 -31.20
CA GLU A 378 20.84 37.92 -31.64
C GLU A 378 20.78 37.89 -33.17
N SER A 379 19.57 37.79 -33.73
CA SER A 379 19.23 38.58 -34.91
C SER A 379 17.71 38.75 -35.03
N SER A 380 17.34 40.02 -35.19
CA SER A 380 16.08 40.63 -35.63
C SER A 380 15.58 40.05 -36.97
N ASP A 381 14.32 40.17 -37.42
CA ASP A 381 13.53 41.39 -37.64
C ASP A 381 12.01 41.10 -37.84
N GLU A 382 11.24 42.11 -37.40
CA GLU A 382 10.03 42.76 -37.93
C GLU A 382 8.82 42.02 -38.59
N GLU A 383 7.68 42.29 -37.94
CA GLU A 383 6.40 42.85 -38.44
C GLU A 383 5.46 42.08 -39.38
N GLY A 384 4.17 42.09 -38.98
CA GLY A 384 3.03 41.76 -39.81
C GLY A 384 1.69 41.91 -39.07
N TYR A 385 1.08 43.08 -39.20
CA TYR A 385 -0.25 43.45 -38.71
C TYR A 385 -1.39 42.56 -39.27
N GLY A 386 -2.47 42.42 -38.49
CA GLY A 386 -3.73 41.85 -38.96
C GLY A 386 -4.84 41.92 -37.90
N GLU A 387 -5.55 43.06 -37.86
CA GLU A 387 -6.82 43.26 -37.15
C GLU A 387 -7.94 42.37 -37.69
N GLY A 388 -8.90 42.03 -36.83
CA GLY A 388 -10.17 41.41 -37.19
C GLY A 388 -11.13 41.35 -36.00
N GLU A 389 -11.93 42.41 -35.84
CA GLU A 389 -13.05 42.52 -34.91
C GLU A 389 -14.21 41.54 -35.24
N GLY A 390 -15.06 41.25 -34.24
CA GLY A 390 -16.47 40.90 -34.52
C GLY A 390 -17.23 40.07 -33.49
N ALA A 391 -17.98 40.77 -32.61
CA ALA A 391 -19.33 40.48 -32.09
C ALA A 391 -19.63 39.13 -31.38
N ASP A 392 -19.94 39.14 -30.07
CA ASP A 392 -21.26 39.37 -29.42
C ASP A 392 -22.08 38.06 -29.23
N GLY A 393 -22.71 37.92 -28.06
CA GLY A 393 -23.48 36.72 -27.73
C GLY A 393 -23.64 36.42 -26.24
N ARG A 394 -24.26 37.35 -25.52
CA ARG A 394 -24.81 37.18 -24.17
C ARG A 394 -25.69 35.92 -24.08
N HIS A 395 -25.52 35.12 -23.03
CA HIS A 395 -26.64 34.46 -22.36
C HIS A 395 -26.28 34.19 -20.90
N GLU A 396 -26.90 34.97 -20.02
CA GLU A 396 -26.86 34.87 -18.58
C GLU A 396 -28.20 34.33 -18.07
N ALA A 397 -28.15 33.61 -16.94
CA ALA A 397 -29.25 33.19 -16.07
C ALA A 397 -30.22 32.13 -16.65
N LEU A 398 -30.59 31.06 -15.96
CA LEU A 398 -31.09 30.93 -14.59
C LEU A 398 -30.91 29.48 -14.14
N LEU A 399 -30.62 29.25 -12.86
CA LEU A 399 -31.07 28.14 -11.99
C LEU A 399 -30.12 28.05 -10.78
N SER A 400 -30.12 29.11 -9.97
CA SER A 400 -29.90 28.99 -8.53
C SER A 400 -31.27 28.76 -7.90
N ASP A 401 -31.51 27.59 -7.32
CA ASP A 401 -31.71 27.49 -5.87
C ASP A 401 -32.01 26.04 -5.47
N GLY A 402 -31.46 25.60 -4.35
CA GLY A 402 -31.95 24.41 -3.65
C GLY A 402 -31.17 23.10 -3.82
N LEU A 403 -29.84 23.07 -3.60
CA LEU A 403 -29.11 21.80 -3.39
C LEU A 403 -27.92 21.92 -2.40
N SER A 404 -27.95 22.90 -1.50
CA SER A 404 -26.76 23.28 -0.69
C SER A 404 -26.80 22.86 0.77
N ARG A 405 -27.53 21.79 1.15
CA ARG A 405 -27.57 21.34 2.56
C ARG A 405 -27.33 19.84 2.82
N GLY A 406 -27.02 19.04 1.80
CA GLY A 406 -26.90 17.57 1.96
C GLY A 406 -25.50 16.95 1.86
N LEU A 407 -24.47 17.66 1.40
CA LEU A 407 -23.25 17.01 0.87
C LEU A 407 -22.01 17.08 1.77
N LEU A 408 -22.17 17.29 3.08
CA LEU A 408 -21.05 17.30 4.04
C LEU A 408 -20.95 16.03 4.90
N ASN A 409 -21.81 15.01 4.71
CA ASN A 409 -21.90 13.87 5.63
C ASN A 409 -22.01 12.48 4.97
N ASP A 410 -21.45 12.27 3.78
CA ASP A 410 -21.35 10.92 3.21
C ASP A 410 -19.91 10.39 3.29
N GLU A 411 -19.48 10.07 4.51
CA GLU A 411 -18.48 9.03 4.77
C GLU A 411 -19.21 7.69 5.02
N PRO A 412 -18.68 6.55 4.56
CA PRO A 412 -19.32 5.26 4.76
C PRO A 412 -19.49 4.96 6.26
N ALA A 413 -20.65 4.40 6.62
CA ALA A 413 -21.16 4.22 7.97
C ALA A 413 -20.34 3.33 8.94
N ILE A 414 -19.09 2.98 8.60
CA ILE A 414 -18.20 2.16 9.41
C ILE A 414 -17.62 2.97 10.59
N ASP A 415 -17.39 4.28 10.43
CA ASP A 415 -16.79 5.12 11.47
C ASP A 415 -17.77 5.57 12.57
N LYS A 416 -19.09 5.50 12.35
CA LYS A 416 -20.08 5.79 13.40
C LYS A 416 -20.16 4.69 14.46
N VAL A 417 -19.96 3.43 14.07
CA VAL A 417 -20.03 2.29 14.99
C VAL A 417 -18.83 2.27 15.96
N ASN A 418 -17.65 2.68 15.50
CA ASN A 418 -16.45 2.74 16.33
C ASN A 418 -16.50 3.85 17.40
N ASN A 419 -17.19 4.97 17.13
CA ASN A 419 -17.37 6.07 18.09
C ASN A 419 -18.44 5.78 19.17
N GLU A 420 -19.37 4.86 18.93
CA GLU A 420 -20.35 4.45 19.94
C GLU A 420 -19.80 3.39 20.90
N MET A 421 -18.90 2.49 20.46
CA MET A 421 -18.26 1.52 21.38
C MET A 421 -17.29 2.16 22.37
N THR A 422 -16.54 3.21 21.99
CA THR A 422 -15.61 3.90 22.91
C THR A 422 -16.32 4.77 23.95
N ARG A 423 -17.63 5.00 23.83
CA ARG A 423 -18.42 5.75 24.82
C ARG A 423 -19.12 4.88 25.86
N LEU A 424 -19.06 3.55 25.72
CA LEU A 424 -19.67 2.60 26.66
C LEU A 424 -18.68 1.99 27.66
N GLU A 425 -17.41 2.38 27.63
CA GLU A 425 -16.38 1.97 28.61
C GLU A 425 -15.92 3.11 29.54
N VAL A 426 -16.84 3.97 29.98
CA VAL A 426 -16.61 4.90 31.11
C VAL A 426 -17.69 4.71 32.17
#